data_AF-A0A090SAQ0-F1
#
_entry.id   AF-A0A090SAQ0-F1
#
_cell.length_a   1.000
_cell.length_b   1.000
_cell.length_c   1.000
_cell.angle_alpha   90.00
_cell.angle_beta   90.00
_cell.angle_gamma   90.00
#
_symmetry.space_group_name_H-M   'P 1'
#
loop_
_entity.id
_entity.type
_entity.pdbx_description
1 polymer ?
#
loop_
_entity_poly.entity_id
_entity_poly.type
_entity_poly.pdbx_seq_one_letter_code
_entity_poly.pdbx_strand_id
1 'polypeptide(L)' 'MRVPIKVTEKGEHYFEIPDEYLKEMDWREGDEITWTANKDGSFSLTKSSETPS' A
#
# COMPACT_ATOMS: atom_id res chain seq x y z
N MET A 1 -4.24 4.36 -12.03
CA MET A 1 -3.79 3.02 -12.45
C MET A 1 -4.87 1.98 -12.13
N ARG A 2 -4.93 0.87 -12.85
CA ARG A 2 -5.68 -0.33 -12.45
C ARG A 2 -4.71 -1.47 -12.26
N VAL A 3 -4.74 -2.12 -11.10
CA VAL A 3 -3.94 -3.32 -10.81
C VAL A 3 -4.87 -4.50 -10.57
N PRO A 4 -4.50 -5.71 -11.02
CA PRO A 4 -5.27 -6.92 -10.72
C PRO A 4 -5.11 -7.30 -9.25
N ILE A 5 -6.21 -7.71 -8.62
CA ILE A 5 -6.15 -8.35 -7.29
C ILE A 5 -5.76 -9.82 -7.49
N LYS A 6 -4.79 -10.27 -6.72
CA LYS A 6 -4.35 -11.67 -6.63
C LYS A 6 -4.86 -12.27 -5.32
N VAL A 7 -4.89 -13.60 -5.27
CA VAL A 7 -5.34 -14.36 -4.11
C VAL A 7 -4.23 -15.32 -3.69
N THR A 8 -3.86 -15.31 -2.41
CA THR A 8 -2.87 -16.26 -1.87
C THR A 8 -3.48 -17.66 -1.77
N GLU A 9 -2.64 -18.68 -1.54
CA GLU A 9 -3.11 -20.06 -1.30
C GLU A 9 -4.07 -20.16 -0.09
N LYS A 10 -4.01 -19.19 0.83
CA LYS A 10 -4.88 -19.08 2.02
C LYS A 10 -6.17 -18.29 1.77
N GLY A 11 -6.39 -17.79 0.56
CA GLY A 11 -7.58 -17.01 0.20
C GLY A 11 -7.46 -15.50 0.50
N GLU A 12 -6.29 -15.01 0.91
CA GLU A 12 -6.09 -13.60 1.21
C GLU A 12 -5.90 -12.80 -0.08
N HIS A 13 -6.56 -11.66 -0.17
CA HIS A 13 -6.50 -10.80 -1.35
C HIS A 13 -5.36 -9.79 -1.20
N TYR A 14 -4.56 -9.64 -2.25
CA TYR A 14 -3.47 -8.68 -2.28
C TYR A 14 -3.27 -8.11 -3.68
N PHE A 15 -2.53 -7.02 -3.78
CA PHE A 15 -2.06 -6.48 -5.05
C PHE A 15 -0.60 -6.04 -4.90
N GLU A 16 0.08 -5.96 -6.03
CA GLU A 16 1.45 -5.47 -6.10
C GLU A 16 1.42 -4.01 -6.54
N ILE A 17 2.18 -3.16 -5.83
CA ILE A 17 2.40 -1.78 -6.23
C ILE A 17 3.54 -1.79 -7.24
N PRO A 18 3.34 -1.28 -8.48
CA PRO A 18 4.40 -1.27 -9.47
C PRO A 18 5.63 -0.44 -9.06
N ASP A 19 6.81 -0.90 -9.47
CA ASP A 19 8.11 -0.32 -9.11
C ASP A 19 8.22 1.18 -9.40
N GLU A 20 7.60 1.65 -10.49
CA GLU A 20 7.58 3.07 -10.85
C GLU A 20 6.96 3.94 -9.75
N TYR A 21 5.90 3.46 -9.11
CA TYR A 21 5.21 4.17 -8.03
C TYR A 21 5.90 3.99 -6.69
N LEU A 22 6.45 2.80 -6.40
CA LEU A 22 7.30 2.64 -5.22
C LEU A 22 8.45 3.64 -5.24
N LYS A 23 9.08 3.84 -6.40
CA LYS A 23 10.15 4.83 -6.59
C LYS A 23 9.67 6.27 -6.47
N GLU A 24 8.52 6.61 -7.07
CA GLU A 24 7.94 7.96 -6.98
C GLU A 24 7.58 8.34 -5.54
N MET A 25 7.10 7.38 -4.76
CA MET A 25 6.72 7.56 -3.35
C MET A 25 7.88 7.40 -2.35
N ASP A 26 9.07 6.98 -2.82
CA ASP A 26 10.20 6.51 -1.99
C ASP A 26 9.78 5.46 -0.96
N TRP A 27 8.98 4.49 -1.40
CA TRP A 27 8.60 3.31 -0.60
C TRP A 27 9.57 2.17 -0.88
N ARG A 28 9.93 1.46 0.18
CA ARG A 28 10.83 0.31 0.15
C ARG A 28 10.25 -0.80 1.00
N GLU A 29 10.66 -2.03 0.72
CA GLU A 29 10.31 -3.16 1.58
C GLU A 29 10.74 -2.90 3.03
N GLY A 30 9.83 -3.15 3.97
CA GLY A 30 10.03 -2.87 5.38
C GLY A 30 9.51 -1.50 5.85
N ASP A 31 9.15 -0.59 4.94
CA ASP A 31 8.47 0.64 5.33
C ASP A 31 7.10 0.35 5.96
N GLU A 32 6.81 1.05 7.06
CA GLU A 32 5.50 0.99 7.69
C GLU A 32 4.51 1.89 6.95
N ILE A 33 3.30 1.37 6.73
CA ILE A 33 2.21 2.10 6.09
C ILE A 33 0.97 2.11 6.97
N THR A 34 0.24 3.21 6.94
CA THR A 34 -1.05 3.36 7.61
C THR A 34 -2.18 3.24 6.59
N TRP A 35 -3.12 2.35 6.87
CA TRP A 35 -4.38 2.22 6.12
C TRP A 35 -5.46 3.12 6.73
N THR A 36 -6.05 3.99 5.91
CA THR A 36 -7.19 4.81 6.30
C THR A 36 -8.41 4.46 5.45
N ALA A 37 -9.51 4.07 6.09
CA ALA A 37 -10.80 3.89 5.43
C ALA A 37 -11.50 5.25 5.25
N ASN A 38 -11.86 5.60 4.03
CA ASN A 38 -12.55 6.84 3.70
C ASN A 38 -14.07 6.64 3.73
N LYS A 39 -14.83 7.74 3.88
CA LYS A 39 -16.30 7.70 3.96
C LYS A 39 -17.00 7.26 2.67
N ASP A 40 -16.29 7.33 1.54
CA ASP A 40 -16.78 6.95 0.21
C ASP A 40 -16.53 5.47 -0.12
N GLY A 41 -16.04 4.68 0.85
CA GLY A 41 -15.71 3.27 0.67
C GLY A 41 -14.35 3.01 0.02
N SER A 42 -13.57 4.05 -0.26
CA SER A 42 -12.18 3.92 -0.69
C SER A 42 -11.23 3.77 0.50
N PHE A 43 -9.99 3.39 0.22
CA PHE A 43 -8.90 3.33 1.20
C PHE A 43 -7.74 4.20 0.73
N SER A 44 -7.12 4.91 1.67
CA SER A 44 -5.86 5.63 1.47
C SER A 44 -4.74 4.87 2.19
N LEU A 45 -3.62 4.69 1.51
CA LEU A 45 -2.37 4.19 2.12
C LEU A 45 -1.40 5.37 2.20
N THR A 46 -0.82 5.57 3.37
CA THR A 46 0.18 6.64 3.60
C THR A 46 1.40 6.01 4.25
N LYS A 47 2.61 6.41 3.82
CA LYS A 47 3.83 6.05 4.54
C LYS A 47 3.74 6.59 5.96
N SER A 48 3.89 5.73 6.95
CA SER A 48 4.03 6.18 8.33
C SER A 48 5.33 6.98 8.38
N SER A 49 5.24 8.27 8.71
CA SER A 49 6.45 9.05 8.95
C SER A 49 7.18 8.40 10.12
N GLU A 50 8.43 7.97 9.93
CA GLU A 50 9.36 7.85 11.05
C GLU A 50 9.24 9.17 11.82
N THR A 51 8.72 9.12 13.04
CA THR A 51 8.83 10.27 13.92
C THR A 51 10.31 10.29 14.31
N PRO A 52 11.12 11.27 13.89
CA PRO A 52 12.46 11.38 14.44
C PRO A 52 12.24 11.78 15.91
N SER A 53 12.44 10.84 16.83
CA SER A 53 12.60 11.13 18.26
C SER A 53 14.01 11.62 18.55
#